data_AF-A0A9E2TRW8-F1
#
_entry.id   AF-A0A9E2TRW8-F1
#
_cell.length_a   1.000
_cell.length_b   1.000
_cell.length_c   1.000
_cell.angle_alpha   90.00
_cell.angle_beta   90.00
_cell.angle_gamma   90.00
#
_symmetry.space_group_name_H-M   'P 1'
#
loop_
_entity.id
_entity.type
_entity.pdbx_description
1 polymer ?
#
loop_
_entity_poly.entity_id
_entity_poly.type
_entity_poly.pdbx_seq_one_letter_code
_entity_poly.pdbx_strand_id
1 'polypeptide(L)'
;MDQETFCPKNRKDWRKWLEKNHQSRQSIWLVCRKVSFGTPNITWDEAVDEALCFGWIDSTKKSLDEVYFIQYYSRRKPKSTWSRINKEKVERLIAEGLMTPQGLKCIEVAKENGSWSMLDSVDDLIVPED
;
A
#
# COMPACT_ATOMS: atom_id res chain seq x y z
N MET A 1 -5.84 -14.01 19.40
CA MET A 1 -5.95 -14.14 17.94
C MET A 1 -4.57 -13.92 17.38
N ASP A 2 -3.95 -14.96 16.84
CA ASP A 2 -2.66 -14.83 16.19
C ASP A 2 -2.80 -13.88 15.00
N GLN A 3 -1.97 -12.83 14.97
CA GLN A 3 -1.93 -11.90 13.84
C GLN A 3 -1.23 -12.62 12.69
N GLU A 4 -1.93 -12.81 11.56
CA GLU A 4 -1.30 -13.41 10.38
C GLU A 4 -0.16 -12.49 9.90
N THR A 5 1.05 -13.03 9.82
CA THR A 5 2.25 -12.29 9.40
C THR A 5 2.89 -12.94 8.19
N PHE A 6 3.56 -12.14 7.35
CA PHE A 6 4.35 -12.60 6.22
C PHE A 6 5.68 -11.87 6.19
N CYS A 7 6.80 -12.59 6.13
CA CYS A 7 8.14 -12.03 6.04
C CYS A 7 8.68 -12.21 4.60
N PRO A 8 8.55 -11.19 3.72
CA PRO A 8 9.02 -11.30 2.36
C PRO A 8 10.56 -11.29 2.31
N LYS A 9 11.14 -12.08 1.41
CA LYS A 9 12.59 -12.03 1.16
C LYS A 9 13.03 -10.80 0.35
N ASN A 10 12.13 -10.27 -0.47
CA ASN A 10 12.31 -9.10 -1.35
C ASN A 10 10.98 -8.70 -1.99
N ARG A 11 11.00 -7.62 -2.77
CA ARG A 11 9.87 -7.13 -3.58
C ARG A 11 9.16 -8.22 -4.39
N LYS A 12 9.91 -9.11 -5.05
CA LYS A 12 9.30 -10.18 -5.89
C LYS A 12 8.53 -11.19 -5.06
N ASP A 13 9.03 -11.49 -3.86
CA ASP A 13 8.35 -12.40 -2.93
C ASP A 13 7.04 -11.82 -2.42
N TRP A 14 7.02 -10.51 -2.13
CA TRP A 14 5.80 -9.78 -1.79
C TRP A 14 4.78 -9.77 -2.93
N ARG A 15 5.21 -9.47 -4.17
CA ARG A 15 4.33 -9.53 -5.35
C ARG A 15 3.70 -10.92 -5.51
N LYS A 16 4.49 -12.00 -5.39
CA LYS A 16 3.98 -13.38 -5.47
C LYS A 16 2.96 -13.71 -4.39
N TRP A 17 3.14 -13.17 -3.18
CA TRP A 17 2.15 -13.34 -2.12
C TRP A 17 0.84 -12.64 -2.50
N LEU A 18 0.90 -11.40 -2.99
CA LEU A 18 -0.26 -10.64 -3.44
C LEU A 18 -0.97 -11.34 -4.61
N GLU A 19 -0.26 -11.81 -5.62
CA GLU A 19 -0.82 -12.56 -6.76
C GLU A 19 -1.73 -13.71 -6.30
N LYS A 20 -1.29 -14.45 -5.28
CA LYS A 20 -2.03 -15.60 -4.73
C LYS A 20 -3.16 -15.23 -3.77
N ASN A 21 -3.05 -14.10 -3.06
CA ASN A 21 -3.86 -13.83 -1.87
C ASN A 21 -4.71 -12.56 -1.94
N HIS A 22 -4.48 -11.66 -2.89
CA HIS A 22 -5.09 -10.32 -2.88
C HIS A 22 -6.63 -10.32 -2.90
N GLN A 23 -7.27 -11.40 -3.38
CA GLN A 23 -8.74 -11.54 -3.41
C GLN A 23 -9.29 -12.33 -2.22
N SER A 24 -8.55 -13.34 -1.75
CA SER A 24 -9.00 -14.26 -0.70
C SER A 24 -8.68 -13.76 0.72
N ARG A 25 -7.64 -12.94 0.88
CA ARG A 25 -7.25 -12.32 2.15
C ARG A 25 -7.77 -10.88 2.22
N GLN A 26 -8.09 -10.43 3.43
CA GLN A 26 -8.49 -9.04 3.68
C GLN A 26 -7.31 -8.16 4.09
N SER A 27 -6.34 -8.75 4.79
CA SER A 27 -5.17 -8.06 5.29
C SER A 27 -4.04 -9.02 5.66
N ILE A 28 -2.87 -8.45 5.92
CA ILE A 28 -1.68 -9.14 6.40
C ILE A 28 -0.77 -8.15 7.15
N TRP A 29 0.01 -8.65 8.10
CA TRP A 29 1.15 -7.92 8.65
C TRP A 29 2.43 -8.32 7.92
N LEU A 30 3.08 -7.36 7.25
CA LEU A 30 4.36 -7.57 6.60
C LEU A 30 5.49 -7.38 7.60
N VAL A 31 6.34 -8.39 7.80
CA VAL A 31 7.52 -8.32 8.68
C VAL A 31 8.68 -7.68 7.92
N CYS A 32 9.22 -6.60 8.47
CA CYS A 32 10.24 -5.78 7.84
C CYS A 32 11.41 -5.57 8.79
N ARG A 33 12.64 -5.77 8.31
CA ARG A 33 13.87 -5.50 9.06
C ARG A 33 14.08 -4.00 9.16
N LYS A 34 14.39 -3.52 10.35
CA LYS A 34 14.75 -2.11 10.58
C LYS A 34 16.10 -1.80 9.92
N VAL A 35 16.18 -0.65 9.27
CA VAL A 35 17.40 -0.15 8.58
C VAL A 35 18.61 -0.05 9.52
N SER A 36 18.39 0.24 10.80
CA SER A 36 19.44 0.34 11.82
C SER A 36 20.14 -1.00 12.10
N PHE A 37 19.54 -2.12 11.68
CA PHE A 37 20.08 -3.47 11.88
C PHE A 37 20.56 -4.11 10.57
N GLY A 38 20.76 -3.33 9.50
CA GLY A 38 21.31 -3.79 8.22
C GLY A 38 20.35 -3.58 7.04
N THR A 39 20.63 -4.25 5.92
CA THR A 39 19.83 -4.13 4.70
C THR A 39 18.39 -4.62 4.93
N PRO A 40 17.37 -3.79 4.65
CA PRO A 40 15.97 -4.21 4.71
C PRO A 40 15.69 -5.38 3.78
N ASN A 41 14.81 -6.29 4.20
CA ASN A 41 14.30 -7.35 3.33
C ASN A 41 13.36 -6.79 2.24
N ILE A 42 12.66 -5.70 2.50
CA ILE A 42 11.87 -4.94 1.53
C ILE A 42 11.79 -3.48 1.99
N THR A 43 11.86 -2.52 1.08
CA THR A 43 11.64 -1.12 1.44
C THR A 43 10.14 -0.80 1.52
N TRP A 44 9.80 0.30 2.20
CA TRP A 44 8.41 0.76 2.23
C TRP A 44 7.90 1.09 0.83
N ASP A 45 8.71 1.77 0.01
CA ASP A 45 8.35 2.09 -1.37
C ASP A 45 8.04 0.85 -2.20
N GLU A 46 8.89 -0.17 -2.15
CA GLU A 46 8.67 -1.42 -2.87
C GLU A 46 7.40 -2.13 -2.38
N ALA A 47 7.15 -2.15 -1.08
CA ALA A 47 6.00 -2.81 -0.49
C ALA A 47 4.67 -2.10 -0.85
N VAL A 48 4.66 -0.76 -0.83
CA VAL A 48 3.51 0.06 -1.23
C VAL A 48 3.27 -0.02 -2.72
N ASP A 49 4.32 0.05 -3.55
CA ASP A 49 4.18 -0.05 -5.01
C ASP A 49 3.46 -1.34 -5.42
N GLU A 50 3.92 -2.48 -4.88
CA GLU A 50 3.28 -3.76 -5.14
C GLU A 50 1.87 -3.80 -4.54
N ALA A 51 1.64 -3.30 -3.32
CA ALA A 51 0.28 -3.26 -2.77
C ALA A 51 -0.69 -2.47 -3.66
N LEU A 52 -0.29 -1.29 -4.16
CA LEU A 52 -1.11 -0.47 -5.06
C LEU A 52 -1.45 -1.22 -6.35
N CYS A 53 -0.50 -1.96 -6.93
CA CYS A 53 -0.73 -2.78 -8.13
C CYS A 53 -1.90 -3.75 -7.98
N PHE A 54 -2.16 -4.24 -6.76
CA PHE A 54 -3.22 -5.21 -6.46
C PHE A 54 -4.44 -4.60 -5.77
N GLY A 55 -4.52 -3.27 -5.63
CA GLY A 55 -5.64 -2.59 -4.96
C GLY A 55 -5.58 -2.67 -3.43
N TRP A 56 -4.38 -2.80 -2.87
CA TRP A 56 -4.09 -2.81 -1.44
C TRP A 56 -3.42 -1.50 -1.00
N ILE A 57 -3.39 -1.25 0.31
CA ILE A 57 -2.74 -0.09 0.92
C ILE A 57 -2.16 -0.47 2.29
N ASP A 58 -1.13 0.24 2.71
CA ASP A 58 -0.56 0.15 4.05
C ASP A 58 -1.35 1.00 5.07
N SER A 59 -1.18 0.71 6.36
CA SER A 59 -1.64 1.60 7.42
C SER A 59 -0.71 1.60 8.63
N THR A 60 -1.03 0.85 9.68
CA THR A 60 -0.37 0.91 10.97
C THR A 60 0.98 0.18 10.93
N LYS A 61 2.01 0.84 11.46
CA LYS A 61 3.31 0.26 11.76
C LYS A 61 3.42 -0.07 13.25
N LYS A 62 4.03 -1.20 13.61
CA LYS A 62 4.33 -1.58 15.00
C LYS A 62 5.73 -2.16 15.10
N SER A 63 6.43 -1.93 16.21
CA SER A 63 7.66 -2.66 16.50
C SER A 63 7.32 -4.11 16.81
N LEU A 64 8.07 -5.05 16.24
CA LEU A 64 7.93 -6.48 16.57
C LEU A 64 8.94 -6.84 17.66
N ASP A 65 10.19 -6.48 17.46
CA ASP A 65 11.30 -6.68 18.40
C ASP A 65 12.38 -5.62 18.17
N GLU A 66 13.60 -5.84 18.66
CA GLU A 66 14.74 -4.95 18.45
C GLU A 66 15.07 -4.76 16.95
N VAL A 67 15.04 -5.84 16.17
CA VAL A 67 15.52 -5.92 14.78
C VAL A 67 14.41 -5.68 13.75
N TYR A 68 13.17 -6.04 14.06
CA TYR A 68 12.05 -6.07 13.13
C TYR A 68 10.90 -5.15 13.56
N PHE A 69 10.16 -4.69 12.56
CA PHE A 69 8.85 -4.08 12.70
C PHE A 69 7.85 -4.82 11.81
N ILE A 70 6.56 -4.62 12.07
CA ILE A 70 5.48 -5.08 11.19
C ILE A 70 4.71 -3.89 10.63
N GLN A 71 4.37 -3.96 9.34
CA GLN A 71 3.55 -2.99 8.63
C GLN A 71 2.25 -3.65 8.19
N TYR A 72 1.11 -3.09 8.56
CA TYR A 72 -0.18 -3.62 8.15
C TYR A 72 -0.48 -3.26 6.71
N TYR A 73 -0.94 -4.23 5.92
CA TYR A 73 -1.47 -4.06 4.58
C TYR A 73 -2.86 -4.66 4.48
N SER A 74 -3.73 -4.00 3.73
CA SER A 74 -5.11 -4.48 3.50
C SER A 74 -5.65 -4.05 2.16
N ARG A 75 -6.69 -4.75 1.69
CA ARG A 75 -7.50 -4.31 0.54
C ARG A 75 -8.01 -2.89 0.77
N ARG A 76 -7.89 -2.02 -0.23
CA ARG A 76 -8.46 -0.67 -0.15
C ARG A 76 -9.97 -0.76 -0.06
N LYS A 77 -10.56 -0.03 0.88
CA LYS A 77 -12.01 0.13 0.94
C LYS A 77 -12.42 1.13 -0.15
N PRO A 78 -13.63 1.02 -0.73
CA PRO A 78 -14.07 1.94 -1.79
C PRO A 78 -13.97 3.42 -1.41
N LYS A 79 -14.20 3.76 -0.14
CA LYS A 79 -14.15 5.14 0.40
C LYS A 79 -12.78 5.53 0.98
N SER A 80 -11.73 4.73 0.80
CA SER A 80 -10.38 5.07 1.27
C SER A 80 -9.81 6.23 0.47
N THR A 81 -9.35 7.27 1.17
CA THR A 81 -8.72 8.45 0.57
C THR A 81 -7.41 8.11 -0.15
N TRP A 82 -7.06 8.91 -1.16
CA TRP A 82 -5.82 8.79 -1.92
C TRP A 82 -4.94 10.01 -1.65
N SER A 83 -3.79 9.78 -1.00
CA SER A 83 -2.75 10.81 -0.87
C SER A 83 -2.07 11.09 -2.20
N ARG A 84 -1.52 12.29 -2.36
CA ARG A 84 -0.66 12.66 -3.50
C ARG A 84 0.43 11.64 -3.80
N ILE A 85 1.18 11.20 -2.79
CA ILE A 85 2.26 10.20 -2.94
C ILE A 85 1.73 8.90 -3.57
N ASN A 86 0.56 8.42 -3.15
CA ASN A 86 -0.02 7.20 -3.72
C ASN A 86 -0.53 7.42 -5.15
N LYS A 87 -1.02 8.62 -5.49
CA LYS A 87 -1.41 8.97 -6.86
C LYS A 87 -0.18 9.00 -7.79
N GLU A 88 0.89 9.66 -7.38
CA GLU A 88 2.16 9.71 -8.12
C GLU A 88 2.74 8.30 -8.35
N LYS A 89 2.71 7.45 -7.32
CA LYS A 89 3.09 6.03 -7.44
C LYS A 89 2.21 5.31 -8.45
N VAL A 90 0.88 5.47 -8.37
CA VAL A 90 -0.06 4.86 -9.31
C VAL A 90 0.22 5.29 -10.75
N GLU A 91 0.44 6.59 -11.00
CA GLU A 91 0.74 7.11 -12.34
C GLU A 91 2.00 6.46 -12.92
N ARG A 92 3.07 6.39 -12.13
CA ARG A 92 4.29 5.69 -12.53
C ARG A 92 4.04 4.20 -12.79
N LEU A 93 3.32 3.51 -11.91
CA LEU A 93 3.04 2.07 -12.04
C LEU A 93 2.15 1.75 -13.26
N ILE A 94 1.25 2.66 -13.63
CA ILE A 94 0.47 2.57 -14.87
C ILE A 94 1.41 2.73 -16.07
N ALA A 95 2.27 3.74 -16.07
CA ALA A 95 3.22 3.97 -17.16
C ALA A 95 4.21 2.81 -17.34
N GLU A 96 4.60 2.15 -16.26
CA GLU A 96 5.46 0.95 -16.26
C GLU A 96 4.69 -0.34 -16.62
N GLY A 97 3.36 -0.30 -16.76
CA GLY A 97 2.54 -1.48 -17.07
C GLY A 97 2.47 -2.53 -15.95
N LEU A 98 2.74 -2.13 -14.70
CA LEU A 98 2.81 -3.06 -13.56
C LEU A 98 1.47 -3.29 -12.85
N MET A 99 0.51 -2.41 -13.08
CA MET A 99 -0.82 -2.45 -12.48
C MET A 99 -1.59 -3.71 -12.90
N THR A 100 -2.30 -4.30 -11.95
CA THR A 100 -3.22 -5.41 -12.24
C THR A 100 -4.64 -4.89 -12.49
N PRO A 101 -5.53 -5.69 -13.10
CA PRO A 101 -6.94 -5.32 -13.25
C PRO A 101 -7.62 -4.93 -11.94
N GLN A 102 -7.25 -5.58 -10.82
CA GLN A 102 -7.81 -5.25 -9.52
C GLN A 102 -7.35 -3.89 -9.00
N GLY A 103 -6.07 -3.54 -9.21
CA GLY A 103 -5.55 -2.21 -8.86
C GLY A 103 -6.21 -1.10 -9.67
N LEU A 104 -6.36 -1.31 -10.99
CA LEU A 104 -7.04 -0.38 -11.89
C LEU A 104 -8.51 -0.17 -11.48
N LYS A 105 -9.24 -1.25 -11.19
CA LYS A 105 -10.62 -1.17 -10.70
C LYS A 105 -10.76 -0.36 -9.41
N CYS A 106 -9.79 -0.44 -8.49
CA CYS A 106 -9.79 0.39 -7.29
C CYS A 106 -9.65 1.90 -7.60
N ILE A 107 -8.93 2.24 -8.67
CA ILE A 107 -8.77 3.63 -9.13
C ILE A 107 -10.06 4.11 -9.79
N GLU A 108 -10.67 3.30 -10.65
CA GLU A 108 -11.97 3.60 -11.29
C GLU A 108 -13.04 3.91 -10.25
N VAL A 109 -13.24 3.00 -9.29
CA VAL A 109 -14.20 3.18 -8.18
C VAL A 109 -13.91 4.45 -7.39
N ALA A 110 -12.63 4.77 -7.16
CA ALA A 110 -12.26 5.96 -6.42
C ALA A 110 -12.53 7.27 -7.17
N LYS A 111 -12.37 7.26 -8.50
CA LYS A 111 -12.74 8.39 -9.36
C LYS A 111 -14.25 8.56 -9.41
N GLU A 112 -15.00 7.47 -9.58
CA GLU A 112 -16.47 7.47 -9.62
C GLU A 112 -17.10 7.98 -8.32
N ASN A 113 -16.54 7.61 -7.17
CA ASN A 113 -17.08 7.99 -5.87
C ASN A 113 -16.43 9.24 -5.24
N GLY A 114 -15.52 9.91 -5.95
CA GLY A 114 -14.85 11.13 -5.52
C GLY A 114 -13.75 10.95 -4.45
N SER A 115 -13.49 9.73 -3.95
CA SER A 115 -12.41 9.50 -2.98
C SER A 115 -11.01 9.70 -3.56
N TRP A 116 -10.87 9.68 -4.90
CA TRP A 116 -9.62 10.02 -5.58
C TRP A 116 -9.21 11.47 -5.30
N SER A 117 -10.10 12.44 -5.48
CA SER A 117 -9.82 13.88 -5.34
C SER A 117 -10.10 14.44 -3.94
N MET A 118 -10.60 13.62 -3.01
CA MET A 118 -11.04 14.06 -1.68
C MET A 118 -9.97 14.80 -0.86
N LEU A 119 -8.68 14.52 -1.10
CA LEU A 119 -7.57 15.18 -0.39
C LEU A 119 -6.89 16.29 -1.20
N ASP A 120 -7.33 16.60 -2.43
CA ASP A 120 -6.63 17.54 -3.32
C ASP A 120 -6.48 18.92 -2.66
N SER A 121 -7.55 19.47 -2.06
CA SER A 121 -7.50 20.78 -1.40
C SER A 121 -6.62 20.82 -0.14
N VAL A 122 -6.56 19.71 0.60
CA VAL A 122 -5.68 19.57 1.78
C VAL A 122 -4.23 19.43 1.35
N ASP A 123 -4.00 18.66 0.28
CA ASP A 123 -2.69 18.47 -0.34
C ASP A 123 -2.13 19.78 -0.91
N ASP A 124 -2.99 20.63 -1.47
CA ASP A 124 -2.66 21.94 -2.02
C ASP A 124 -2.53 23.05 -0.95
N LEU A 125 -2.65 22.72 0.34
CA LEU A 125 -2.60 23.66 1.46
C LEU A 125 -3.62 24.81 1.34
N ILE A 126 -4.78 24.56 0.72
CA ILE A 126 -5.85 25.55 0.62
C ILE A 126 -6.51 25.67 2.00
N VAL A 127 -6.14 26.72 2.75
CA VAL A 127 -6.84 27.13 3.96
C VAL A 127 -8.20 27.68 3.53
N PRO A 128 -9.34 27.15 4.01
CA PRO A 128 -10.64 27.75 3.74
C PRO A 128 -10.65 29.20 4.26
N GLU A 129 -11.20 30.14 3.47
CA GLU A 129 -11.54 31.46 4.01
C GLU A 129 -12.64 31.29 5.07
N ASP A 130 -12.41 31.86 6.26
CA ASP A 130 -13.34 31.88 7.40
C ASP A 130 -14.67 32.58 7.08
#